data_AF-A0A7C9EHJ3-F1
#
_entry.id   AF-A0A7C9EHJ3-F1
#
_cell.length_a   1.000
_cell.length_b   1.000
_cell.length_c   1.000
_cell.angle_alpha   90.00
_cell.angle_beta   90.00
_cell.angle_gamma   90.00
#
_symmetry.space_group_name_H-M   'P 1'
#
loop_
_entity.id
_entity.type
_entity.pdbx_description
1 polymer ?
#
loop_
_entity_poly.entity_id
_entity_poly.type
_entity_poly.pdbx_seq_one_letter_code
_entity_poly.pdbx_strand_id
1 'polypeptide(L)'
;QAATSAIVKSLPGYSDDLPFKLETGYVGVGESEQIQLFYYFIESERDAKRDPLMLWLTGGPGCSAFSGLVLEIGPLKFNYTAFNSESDIPDLQLNPYSWTKVASIIFLDSPVGTGFSYANISEAYHSDDILQSMHIYEFLQKWLLDHPKFLKSPLYISGDSYSGKLVPIIVQKILNGNRMGIKPIMNVKESGEFESVSWFNMVEG
;
A
#
# COMPACT_ATOMS: atom_id res chain seq x y z
N GLN A 1 -9.09 -13.57 12.61
CA GLN A 1 -8.13 -13.37 13.74
C GLN A 1 -7.72 -11.89 13.75
N ALA A 2 -7.42 -11.25 14.89
CA ALA A 2 -7.09 -9.81 14.89
C ALA A 2 -5.83 -9.56 14.04
N ALA A 3 -5.85 -8.50 13.21
CA ALA A 3 -4.69 -8.09 12.43
C ALA A 3 -3.51 -7.85 13.36
N THR A 4 -2.35 -8.43 13.05
CA THR A 4 -1.11 -8.16 13.79
C THR A 4 -0.47 -6.94 13.17
N SER A 5 -0.49 -5.81 13.90
CA SER A 5 0.24 -4.60 13.52
C SER A 5 1.27 -4.18 14.56
N ALA A 6 2.32 -3.51 14.12
CA ALA A 6 3.39 -2.99 14.94
C ALA A 6 3.78 -1.59 14.48
N ILE A 7 4.01 -0.70 15.45
CA ILE A 7 4.57 0.62 15.18
C ILE A 7 6.10 0.50 15.12
N VAL A 8 6.67 0.85 13.98
CA VAL A 8 8.12 0.88 13.76
C VAL A 8 8.63 2.25 14.15
N LYS A 9 9.50 2.32 15.16
CA LYS A 9 10.11 3.57 15.63
C LYS A 9 11.47 3.85 15.02
N SER A 10 12.20 2.82 14.62
CA SER A 10 13.53 2.94 14.04
C SER A 10 13.72 1.88 12.95
N LEU A 11 14.57 2.19 11.98
CA LEU A 11 14.94 1.30 10.88
C LEU A 11 16.46 1.19 10.79
N PRO A 12 17.02 0.00 10.53
CA PRO A 12 18.41 -0.11 10.12
C PRO A 12 18.68 0.80 8.92
N GLY A 13 19.78 1.55 8.97
CA GLY A 13 20.14 2.52 7.94
C GLY A 13 19.52 3.92 8.15
N TYR A 14 18.70 4.14 9.17
CA TYR A 14 18.28 5.48 9.59
C TYR A 14 18.82 5.76 11.00
N SER A 15 19.57 6.84 11.17
CA SER A 15 20.39 7.08 12.37
C SER A 15 19.60 7.46 13.64
N ASP A 16 18.38 7.96 13.49
CA ASP A 16 17.52 8.43 14.59
C ASP A 16 16.18 7.66 14.64
N ASP A 17 15.29 8.05 15.55
CA ASP A 17 13.89 7.62 15.48
C ASP A 17 13.21 8.20 14.23
N LEU A 18 12.32 7.43 13.59
CA LEU A 18 11.57 7.88 12.43
C LEU A 18 10.71 9.10 12.78
N PRO A 19 10.80 10.21 12.03
CA PRO A 19 10.03 11.42 12.30
C PRO A 19 8.58 11.34 11.83
N PHE A 20 8.15 10.18 11.34
CA PHE A 20 6.79 9.89 10.88
C PHE A 20 6.32 8.57 11.46
N LYS A 21 4.99 8.39 11.57
CA LYS A 21 4.42 7.13 12.06
C LYS A 21 4.43 6.09 10.94
N LEU A 22 5.31 5.10 11.06
CA LEU A 22 5.29 3.88 10.26
C LEU A 22 4.63 2.75 11.08
N GLU A 23 3.61 2.16 10.50
CA GLU A 23 2.94 0.97 11.00
C GLU A 23 3.09 -0.14 9.96
N THR A 24 3.43 -1.35 10.40
CA THR A 24 3.45 -2.52 9.52
C THR A 24 2.56 -3.61 10.09
N GLY A 25 2.04 -4.47 9.23
CA GLY A 25 1.22 -5.57 9.71
C GLY A 25 0.69 -6.49 8.62
N TYR A 26 -0.08 -7.47 9.06
CA TYR A 26 -0.74 -8.43 8.19
C TYR A 26 -2.25 -8.34 8.30
N VAL A 27 -2.92 -8.48 7.16
CA VAL A 27 -4.37 -8.67 7.09
C VAL A 27 -4.65 -9.98 6.34
N GLY A 28 -5.37 -10.88 7.02
CA GLY A 28 -5.81 -12.14 6.45
C GLY A 28 -6.95 -11.95 5.45
N VAL A 29 -6.86 -12.57 4.28
CA VAL A 29 -7.84 -12.50 3.18
C VAL A 29 -8.02 -13.87 2.52
N GLY A 30 -9.05 -13.98 1.67
CA GLY A 30 -9.39 -15.22 0.99
C GLY A 30 -10.09 -16.22 1.91
N GLU A 31 -10.34 -17.42 1.40
CA GLU A 31 -11.02 -18.47 2.16
C GLU A 31 -10.27 -18.79 3.45
N SER A 32 -10.98 -18.80 4.57
CA SER A 32 -10.42 -19.09 5.90
C SER A 32 -9.19 -18.24 6.29
N GLU A 33 -9.03 -17.04 5.72
CA GLU A 33 -7.88 -16.15 5.96
C GLU A 33 -6.53 -16.82 5.62
N GLN A 34 -6.51 -17.71 4.64
CA GLN A 34 -5.33 -18.48 4.27
C GLN A 34 -4.22 -17.66 3.60
N ILE A 35 -4.53 -16.44 3.13
CA ILE A 35 -3.57 -15.48 2.57
C ILE A 35 -3.37 -14.35 3.57
N GLN A 36 -2.13 -13.98 3.84
CA GLN A 36 -1.74 -12.87 4.72
C GLN A 36 -1.06 -11.80 3.89
N LEU A 37 -1.76 -10.68 3.64
CA LEU A 37 -1.20 -9.54 2.92
C LEU A 37 -0.49 -8.60 3.88
N PHE A 38 0.78 -8.36 3.62
CA PHE A 38 1.63 -7.44 4.36
C PHE A 38 1.49 -6.00 3.85
N TYR A 39 1.48 -5.04 4.76
CA TYR A 39 1.44 -3.63 4.41
C TYR A 39 2.45 -2.79 5.21
N TYR A 40 2.87 -1.69 4.60
CA TYR A 40 3.48 -0.55 5.27
C TYR A 40 2.48 0.59 5.24
N PHE A 41 2.08 1.09 6.39
CA PHE A 41 1.20 2.25 6.51
C PHE A 41 1.97 3.43 7.08
N ILE A 42 1.97 4.54 6.34
CA ILE A 42 2.58 5.79 6.78
C ILE A 42 1.49 6.84 6.91
N GLU A 43 1.36 7.37 8.12
CA GLU A 43 0.37 8.39 8.43
C GLU A 43 0.80 9.75 7.85
N SER A 44 -0.16 10.55 7.35
CA SER A 44 0.15 11.87 6.78
C SER A 44 0.93 12.73 7.77
N GLU A 45 2.01 13.34 7.31
CA GLU A 45 2.86 14.23 8.10
C GLU A 45 2.21 15.60 8.34
N ARG A 46 1.17 15.96 7.58
CA ARG A 46 0.46 17.24 7.72
C ARG A 46 -0.73 17.14 8.67
N ASP A 47 -1.79 16.43 8.28
CA ASP A 47 -2.95 16.18 9.14
C ASP A 47 -3.69 14.91 8.74
N ALA A 48 -3.32 13.79 9.34
CA ALA A 48 -3.91 12.49 9.04
C ALA A 48 -5.42 12.35 9.30
N LYS A 49 -6.06 13.27 10.04
CA LYS A 49 -7.52 13.24 10.21
C LYS A 49 -8.26 13.88 9.05
N ARG A 50 -7.61 14.79 8.32
CA ARG A 50 -8.20 15.56 7.21
C ARG A 50 -7.68 15.14 5.85
N ASP A 51 -6.42 14.69 5.81
CA ASP A 51 -5.74 14.28 4.60
C ASP A 51 -6.32 12.96 4.06
N PRO A 52 -6.22 12.74 2.73
CA PRO A 52 -6.70 11.52 2.11
C PRO A 52 -5.95 10.27 2.58
N LEU A 53 -6.63 9.13 2.45
CA LEU A 53 -6.03 7.80 2.49
C LEU A 53 -5.74 7.36 1.06
N MET A 54 -4.54 6.87 0.80
CA MET A 54 -4.16 6.32 -0.49
C MET A 54 -3.70 4.88 -0.33
N LEU A 55 -4.19 3.99 -1.20
CA LEU A 55 -3.58 2.68 -1.41
C LEU A 55 -2.60 2.80 -2.59
N TRP A 56 -1.34 2.41 -2.37
CA TRP A 56 -0.31 2.33 -3.39
C TRP A 56 0.03 0.87 -3.70
N LEU A 57 -0.04 0.52 -4.99
CA LEU A 57 0.27 -0.81 -5.51
C LEU A 57 1.46 -0.71 -6.47
N THR A 58 2.58 -1.34 -6.12
CA THR A 58 3.69 -1.48 -7.06
C THR A 58 3.39 -2.57 -8.09
N GLY A 59 3.73 -2.32 -9.36
CA GLY A 59 3.48 -3.25 -10.46
C GLY A 59 4.39 -4.49 -10.50
N GLY A 60 4.86 -4.85 -11.69
CA GLY A 60 5.62 -6.08 -11.95
C GLY A 60 4.97 -6.93 -13.03
N PRO A 61 4.07 -7.90 -12.68
CA PRO A 61 3.46 -8.16 -11.37
C PRO A 61 4.41 -8.80 -10.34
N GLY A 62 4.14 -8.58 -9.05
CA GLY A 62 4.85 -9.22 -7.93
C GLY A 62 6.02 -8.42 -7.35
N CYS A 63 6.19 -7.16 -7.72
CA CYS A 63 7.17 -6.29 -7.09
C CYS A 63 6.64 -5.78 -5.74
N SER A 64 7.48 -5.78 -4.72
CA SER A 64 7.09 -5.29 -3.39
C SER A 64 6.81 -3.80 -3.41
N ALA A 65 5.77 -3.37 -2.68
CA ALA A 65 5.44 -1.97 -2.49
C ALA A 65 6.50 -1.21 -1.68
N PHE A 66 7.47 -1.92 -1.10
CA PHE A 66 8.66 -1.30 -0.51
C PHE A 66 9.44 -0.47 -1.54
N SER A 67 9.44 -0.84 -2.83
CA SER A 67 10.08 0.01 -3.86
C SER A 67 9.37 1.36 -3.96
N GLY A 68 8.04 1.40 -3.95
CA GLY A 68 7.27 2.64 -3.92
C GLY A 68 7.58 3.50 -2.69
N LEU A 69 7.85 2.86 -1.56
CA LEU A 69 8.18 3.52 -0.29
C LEU A 69 9.57 4.18 -0.32
N VAL A 70 10.60 3.52 -0.87
CA VAL A 70 12.00 4.02 -0.80
C VAL A 70 12.58 4.55 -2.11
N LEU A 71 11.95 4.28 -3.25
CA LEU A 71 12.45 4.70 -4.57
C LEU A 71 11.55 5.71 -5.27
N GLU A 72 10.29 5.84 -4.85
CA GLU A 72 9.28 6.64 -5.56
C GLU A 72 8.67 7.72 -4.65
N ILE A 73 7.55 7.42 -4.01
CA ILE A 73 6.67 8.42 -3.39
C ILE A 73 6.75 8.45 -1.85
N GLY A 74 7.38 7.47 -1.22
CA GLY A 74 7.45 7.39 0.24
C GLY A 74 8.47 8.36 0.88
N PRO A 75 8.50 8.43 2.22
CA PRO A 75 9.23 9.45 2.98
C PRO A 75 10.71 9.15 3.13
N LEU A 76 11.18 8.01 2.64
CA LEU A 76 12.56 7.58 2.70
C LEU A 76 13.13 7.44 1.29
N LYS A 77 14.44 7.59 1.18
CA LYS A 77 15.21 7.22 -0.01
C LYS A 77 16.60 6.75 0.40
N PHE A 78 17.22 5.93 -0.44
CA PHE A 78 18.62 5.56 -0.21
C PHE A 78 19.54 6.79 -0.33
N ASN A 79 20.54 6.84 0.55
CA ASN A 79 21.62 7.79 0.47
C ASN A 79 22.77 7.20 -0.37
N TYR A 80 22.69 7.39 -1.68
CA TYR A 80 23.70 6.86 -2.63
C TYR A 80 25.09 7.50 -2.48
N THR A 81 25.18 8.66 -1.82
CA THR A 81 26.46 9.36 -1.60
C THR A 81 27.23 8.86 -0.38
N ALA A 82 26.56 8.15 0.52
CA ALA A 82 27.12 7.65 1.78
C ALA A 82 27.21 6.11 1.79
N PHE A 83 27.55 5.50 0.64
CA PHE A 83 27.78 4.06 0.60
C PHE A 83 28.96 3.71 1.50
N ASN A 84 28.66 3.21 2.70
CA ASN A 84 29.67 2.82 3.66
C ASN A 84 30.20 1.44 3.27
N SER A 85 31.42 1.37 2.75
CA SER A 85 32.06 0.10 2.40
C SER A 85 32.30 -0.84 3.60
N GLU A 86 32.06 -0.37 4.83
CA GLU A 86 32.19 -1.15 6.07
C GLU A 86 30.86 -1.72 6.58
N SER A 87 29.72 -1.39 5.96
CA SER A 87 28.40 -1.91 6.35
C SER A 87 27.59 -2.37 5.15
N ASP A 88 27.03 -3.58 5.24
CA ASP A 88 26.09 -4.10 4.23
C ASP A 88 24.68 -3.46 4.34
N ILE A 89 24.45 -2.57 5.31
CA ILE A 89 23.16 -1.89 5.52
C ILE A 89 23.16 -0.59 4.72
N PRO A 90 22.24 -0.42 3.74
CA PRO A 90 22.11 0.84 3.02
C PRO A 90 21.70 1.99 3.95
N ASP A 91 22.35 3.14 3.80
CA ASP A 91 21.96 4.36 4.49
C ASP A 91 20.67 4.95 3.89
N LEU A 92 19.77 5.42 4.75
CA LEU A 92 18.45 5.95 4.44
C LEU A 92 18.38 7.41 4.88
N GLN A 93 17.80 8.24 4.03
CA GLN A 93 17.55 9.66 4.32
C GLN A 93 16.12 10.03 3.97
N LEU A 94 15.64 11.16 4.51
CA LEU A 94 14.29 11.64 4.23
C LEU A 94 14.14 12.08 2.77
N ASN A 95 12.97 11.81 2.21
CA ASN A 95 12.53 12.32 0.93
C ASN A 95 11.67 13.58 1.14
N PRO A 96 12.17 14.79 0.82
CA PRO A 96 11.41 16.03 1.02
C PRO A 96 10.20 16.15 0.09
N TYR A 97 10.15 15.37 -1.00
CA TYR A 97 9.07 15.38 -2.00
C TYR A 97 8.08 14.22 -1.83
N SER A 98 8.10 13.56 -0.67
CA SER A 98 7.20 12.44 -0.42
C SER A 98 5.74 12.85 -0.47
N TRP A 99 4.90 11.96 -0.99
CA TRP A 99 3.46 12.12 -0.99
C TRP A 99 2.86 11.98 0.42
N THR A 100 3.59 11.39 1.38
CA THR A 100 3.17 11.33 2.79
C THR A 100 3.12 12.69 3.46
N LYS A 101 3.67 13.73 2.82
CA LYS A 101 3.52 15.13 3.26
C LYS A 101 2.06 15.61 3.22
N VAL A 102 1.21 14.98 2.42
CA VAL A 102 -0.19 15.42 2.19
C VAL A 102 -1.21 14.29 2.16
N ALA A 103 -0.80 13.04 2.38
CA ALA A 103 -1.67 11.87 2.37
C ALA A 103 -1.18 10.81 3.37
N SER A 104 -2.10 10.03 3.92
CA SER A 104 -1.76 8.78 4.60
C SER A 104 -1.72 7.67 3.56
N ILE A 105 -0.66 6.87 3.50
CA ILE A 105 -0.43 5.93 2.40
C ILE A 105 -0.26 4.52 2.93
N ILE A 106 -1.00 3.57 2.35
CA ILE A 106 -0.83 2.12 2.52
C ILE A 106 -0.05 1.61 1.31
N PHE A 107 1.19 1.19 1.52
CA PHE A 107 1.99 0.44 0.55
C PHE A 107 1.72 -1.05 0.76
N LEU A 108 1.01 -1.68 -0.18
CA LEU A 108 0.53 -3.04 -0.03
C LEU A 108 1.33 -4.02 -0.89
N ASP A 109 1.92 -5.04 -0.26
CA ASP A 109 2.53 -6.15 -0.96
C ASP A 109 1.43 -7.09 -1.50
N SER A 110 1.18 -7.04 -2.81
CA SER A 110 0.14 -7.84 -3.46
C SER A 110 0.55 -8.17 -4.90
N PRO A 111 0.24 -9.38 -5.44
CA PRO A 111 -0.57 -10.46 -4.84
C PRO A 111 0.18 -11.27 -3.76
N VAL A 112 -0.46 -12.33 -3.26
CA VAL A 112 0.18 -13.35 -2.42
C VAL A 112 1.54 -13.79 -2.99
N GLY A 113 2.56 -13.89 -2.14
CA GLY A 113 3.94 -14.18 -2.54
C GLY A 113 4.78 -12.94 -2.91
N THR A 114 4.17 -11.75 -2.98
CA THR A 114 4.88 -10.48 -3.17
C THR A 114 5.49 -10.00 -1.87
N GLY A 115 6.76 -9.61 -1.88
CA GLY A 115 7.43 -9.04 -0.71
C GLY A 115 7.28 -9.93 0.53
N PHE A 116 6.64 -9.41 1.57
CA PHE A 116 6.38 -10.16 2.81
C PHE A 116 5.01 -10.85 2.88
N SER A 117 4.17 -10.70 1.85
CA SER A 117 2.86 -11.36 1.78
C SER A 117 3.00 -12.84 1.45
N TYR A 118 2.25 -13.70 2.15
CA TYR A 118 2.37 -15.15 2.03
C TYR A 118 1.02 -15.85 2.18
N ALA A 119 0.98 -17.15 1.87
CA ALA A 119 -0.15 -18.01 2.20
C ALA A 119 0.28 -19.19 3.08
N ASN A 120 -0.68 -19.63 3.91
CA ASN A 120 -0.52 -20.76 4.83
C ASN A 120 -0.61 -22.13 4.12
N ILE A 121 -1.16 -22.16 2.91
CA ILE A 121 -1.30 -23.37 2.09
C ILE A 121 -0.81 -23.11 0.66
N SER A 122 -0.27 -24.14 0.00
CA SER A 122 0.34 -24.00 -1.32
C SER A 122 -0.66 -23.60 -2.40
N GLU A 123 -1.89 -24.09 -2.31
CA GLU A 123 -2.96 -23.86 -3.29
C GLU A 123 -3.36 -22.38 -3.34
N ALA A 124 -3.25 -21.69 -2.21
CA ALA A 124 -3.62 -20.29 -2.07
C ALA A 124 -2.60 -19.31 -2.67
N TYR A 125 -1.45 -19.79 -3.18
CA TYR A 125 -0.53 -18.97 -3.97
C TYR A 125 -1.00 -18.75 -5.42
N HIS A 126 -2.03 -19.47 -5.87
CA HIS A 126 -2.63 -19.19 -7.17
C HIS A 126 -3.31 -17.83 -7.16
N SER A 127 -2.98 -16.97 -8.13
CA SER A 127 -3.55 -15.64 -8.26
C SER A 127 -3.71 -15.22 -9.72
N ASP A 128 -4.72 -14.42 -9.98
CA ASP A 128 -4.98 -13.72 -11.24
C ASP A 128 -5.47 -12.29 -10.92
N ASP A 129 -5.64 -11.45 -11.94
CA ASP A 129 -6.03 -10.04 -11.77
C ASP A 129 -7.36 -9.87 -10.98
N ILE A 130 -8.31 -10.80 -11.16
CA ILE A 130 -9.63 -10.72 -10.52
C ILE A 130 -9.53 -11.16 -9.06
N LEU A 131 -8.86 -12.28 -8.79
CA LEU A 131 -8.62 -12.79 -7.45
C LEU A 131 -7.76 -11.82 -6.64
N GLN A 132 -6.69 -11.28 -7.22
CA GLN A 132 -5.87 -10.25 -6.58
C GLN A 132 -6.73 -9.03 -6.21
N SER A 133 -7.54 -8.53 -7.15
CA SER A 133 -8.42 -7.38 -6.88
C SER A 133 -9.49 -7.68 -5.82
N MET A 134 -9.96 -8.94 -5.72
CA MET A 134 -10.87 -9.37 -4.65
C MET A 134 -10.18 -9.36 -3.29
N HIS A 135 -8.97 -9.91 -3.20
CA HIS A 135 -8.18 -9.91 -1.97
C HIS A 135 -7.81 -8.50 -1.52
N ILE A 136 -7.47 -7.59 -2.44
CA ILE A 136 -7.20 -6.19 -2.12
C ILE A 136 -8.48 -5.48 -1.63
N TYR A 137 -9.63 -5.76 -2.23
CA TYR A 137 -10.90 -5.21 -1.76
C TYR A 137 -11.24 -5.70 -0.33
N GLU A 138 -11.10 -7.00 -0.06
CA GLU A 138 -11.28 -7.56 1.28
C GLU A 138 -10.27 -6.98 2.28
N PHE A 139 -9.01 -6.82 1.88
CA PHE A 139 -7.97 -6.17 2.66
C PHE A 139 -8.42 -4.77 3.11
N LEU A 140 -8.87 -3.93 2.17
CA LEU A 140 -9.32 -2.57 2.49
C LEU A 140 -10.52 -2.57 3.44
N GLN A 141 -11.47 -3.50 3.26
CA GLN A 141 -12.61 -3.62 4.17
C GLN A 141 -12.15 -3.91 5.60
N LYS A 142 -11.30 -4.93 5.78
CA LYS A 142 -10.80 -5.32 7.11
C LYS A 142 -9.90 -4.26 7.72
N TRP A 143 -8.97 -3.70 6.94
CA TRP A 143 -8.06 -2.67 7.39
C TRP A 143 -8.80 -1.41 7.87
N LEU A 144 -9.82 -0.95 7.13
CA LEU A 144 -10.63 0.21 7.52
C LEU A 144 -11.50 -0.03 8.76
N LEU A 145 -11.94 -1.28 9.00
CA LEU A 145 -12.64 -1.64 10.23
C LEU A 145 -11.71 -1.59 11.45
N ASP A 146 -10.45 -1.98 11.27
CA ASP A 146 -9.41 -1.90 12.30
C ASP A 146 -8.88 -0.46 12.49
N HIS A 147 -8.98 0.38 11.43
CA HIS A 147 -8.54 1.78 11.42
C HIS A 147 -9.71 2.75 11.20
N PRO A 148 -10.70 2.80 12.12
CA PRO A 148 -11.95 3.53 11.89
C PRO A 148 -11.77 5.03 11.69
N LYS A 149 -10.62 5.60 12.09
CA LYS A 149 -10.29 7.01 11.86
C LYS A 149 -10.25 7.39 10.38
N PHE A 150 -9.96 6.44 9.48
CA PHE A 150 -9.88 6.68 8.03
C PHE A 150 -11.17 6.37 7.27
N LEU A 151 -12.22 5.86 7.93
CA LEU A 151 -13.49 5.49 7.25
C LEU A 151 -14.13 6.65 6.48
N LYS A 152 -13.89 7.89 6.93
CA LYS A 152 -14.44 9.10 6.30
C LYS A 152 -13.43 9.79 5.37
N SER A 153 -12.16 9.41 5.41
CA SER A 153 -11.13 10.01 4.57
C SER A 153 -11.45 9.77 3.09
N PRO A 154 -11.22 10.74 2.20
CA PRO A 154 -11.18 10.47 0.76
C PRO A 154 -10.19 9.34 0.48
N LEU A 155 -10.63 8.29 -0.22
CA LEU A 155 -9.83 7.13 -0.55
C LEU A 155 -9.42 7.18 -2.02
N TYR A 156 -8.12 7.14 -2.28
CA TYR A 156 -7.55 7.02 -3.63
C TYR A 156 -6.89 5.66 -3.80
N ILE A 157 -7.11 5.03 -4.95
CA ILE A 157 -6.45 3.77 -5.32
C ILE A 157 -5.46 4.10 -6.44
N SER A 158 -4.19 3.84 -6.19
CA SER A 158 -3.10 4.27 -7.06
C SER A 158 -2.02 3.19 -7.15
N GLY A 159 -1.13 3.35 -8.12
CA GLY A 159 -0.02 2.44 -8.35
C GLY A 159 0.70 2.74 -9.65
N ASP A 160 1.81 2.07 -9.88
CA ASP A 160 2.62 2.17 -11.08
C ASP A 160 2.55 0.88 -11.91
N SER A 161 2.99 0.98 -13.17
CA SER A 161 3.21 -0.18 -14.03
C SER A 161 1.94 -1.08 -14.11
N TYR A 162 2.08 -2.40 -13.91
CA TYR A 162 0.99 -3.37 -14.09
C TYR A 162 -0.24 -3.06 -13.22
N SER A 163 -0.04 -2.35 -12.10
CA SER A 163 -1.14 -1.89 -11.22
C SER A 163 -2.13 -1.01 -11.96
N GLY A 164 -1.75 -0.36 -13.06
CA GLY A 164 -2.68 0.38 -13.93
C GLY A 164 -3.85 -0.46 -14.46
N LYS A 165 -3.72 -1.80 -14.54
CA LYS A 165 -4.83 -2.72 -14.83
C LYS A 165 -5.70 -3.03 -13.62
N LEU A 166 -5.07 -3.16 -12.45
CA LEU A 166 -5.74 -3.57 -11.21
C LEU A 166 -6.55 -2.42 -10.59
N VAL A 167 -6.00 -1.20 -10.61
CA VAL A 167 -6.64 0.01 -10.07
C VAL A 167 -8.10 0.15 -10.52
N PRO A 168 -8.44 0.14 -11.83
CA PRO A 168 -9.83 0.27 -12.26
C PRO A 168 -10.71 -0.91 -11.81
N ILE A 169 -10.18 -2.14 -11.75
CA ILE A 169 -10.94 -3.32 -11.28
C ILE A 169 -11.28 -3.15 -9.78
N ILE A 170 -10.32 -2.70 -8.98
CA ILE A 170 -10.48 -2.48 -7.53
C ILE A 170 -11.48 -1.34 -7.29
N VAL A 171 -11.33 -0.21 -7.97
CA VAL A 171 -12.28 0.92 -7.85
C VAL A 171 -13.70 0.46 -8.22
N GLN A 172 -13.85 -0.30 -9.31
CA GLN A 172 -15.14 -0.84 -9.71
C GLN A 172 -15.74 -1.78 -8.67
N LYS A 173 -14.92 -2.63 -8.02
CA LYS A 173 -15.35 -3.48 -6.91
C LYS A 173 -15.83 -2.67 -5.71
N ILE A 174 -15.09 -1.63 -5.31
CA ILE A 174 -15.48 -0.72 -4.22
C ILE A 174 -16.82 -0.05 -4.53
N LEU A 175 -16.98 0.51 -5.74
CA LEU A 175 -18.22 1.16 -6.15
C LEU A 175 -19.42 0.20 -6.13
N ASN A 176 -19.24 -1.04 -6.59
CA ASN A 176 -20.28 -2.07 -6.54
C ASN A 176 -20.63 -2.46 -5.12
N GLY A 177 -19.62 -2.68 -4.25
CA GLY A 177 -19.82 -2.95 -2.83
C GLY A 177 -20.59 -1.84 -2.13
N ASN A 178 -20.24 -0.58 -2.40
CA ASN A 178 -20.94 0.59 -1.89
C ASN A 178 -22.42 0.63 -2.34
N ARG A 179 -22.70 0.37 -3.63
CA ARG A 179 -24.07 0.31 -4.17
C ARG A 179 -24.89 -0.82 -3.52
N MET A 180 -24.25 -1.93 -3.20
CA MET A 180 -24.86 -3.06 -2.51
C MET A 180 -24.98 -2.86 -0.99
N GLY A 181 -24.47 -1.75 -0.46
CA GLY A 181 -24.51 -1.45 0.98
C GLY A 181 -23.52 -2.28 1.82
N ILE A 182 -22.56 -2.95 1.19
CA ILE A 182 -21.52 -3.73 1.87
C ILE A 182 -20.65 -2.77 2.70
N LYS A 183 -20.45 -3.10 3.98
CA LYS A 183 -19.66 -2.27 4.90
C LYS A 183 -18.18 -2.70 4.93
N PRO A 184 -17.25 -1.77 5.26
CA PRO A 184 -17.46 -0.32 5.35
C PRO A 184 -17.73 0.31 3.98
N ILE A 185 -18.56 1.36 3.95
CA ILE A 185 -18.74 2.17 2.73
C ILE A 185 -17.48 3.03 2.57
N MET A 186 -16.78 2.89 1.46
CA MET A 186 -15.52 3.59 1.22
C MET A 186 -15.77 4.86 0.39
N ASN A 187 -15.21 5.99 0.82
CA ASN A 187 -15.29 7.28 0.10
C ASN A 187 -14.26 7.34 -1.05
N VAL A 188 -14.37 6.42 -2.01
CA VAL A 188 -13.46 6.36 -3.15
C VAL A 188 -13.61 7.58 -4.04
N LYS A 189 -12.48 8.18 -4.45
CA LYS A 189 -12.40 9.32 -5.38
C LYS A 189 -11.81 8.86 -6.71
N GLU A 190 -12.24 9.52 -7.78
CA GLU A 190 -11.65 9.33 -9.11
C GLU A 190 -10.27 10.01 -9.14
N SER A 191 -9.30 9.37 -9.81
CA SER A 191 -7.87 9.71 -9.78
C SER A 191 -7.50 10.98 -10.56
N GLY A 192 -8.45 11.86 -10.88
CA GLY A 192 -8.21 13.10 -11.64
C GLY A 192 -7.24 14.10 -10.98
N GLU A 193 -6.78 13.83 -9.74
CA GLU A 193 -5.85 14.67 -8.98
C GLU A 193 -4.46 14.02 -8.74
N PHE A 194 -4.29 12.73 -9.05
CA PHE A 194 -3.02 12.02 -8.89
C PHE A 194 -2.74 11.18 -10.15
N GLU A 195 -2.18 11.80 -11.19
CA GLU A 195 -1.71 11.08 -12.36
C GLU A 195 -0.43 10.30 -11.99
N SER A 196 -0.55 8.98 -11.76
CA SER A 196 0.58 8.06 -11.84
C SER A 196 0.64 7.44 -13.24
N VAL A 197 1.86 7.16 -13.72
CA VAL A 197 2.13 6.60 -15.05
C VAL A 197 1.58 5.17 -15.12
N SER A 198 0.34 5.04 -15.59
CA SER A 198 -0.33 3.77 -15.86
C SER A 198 0.13 3.19 -17.21
N TRP A 199 0.22 1.85 -17.32
CA TRP A 199 0.42 1.15 -18.60
C TRP A 199 -0.58 1.56 -19.69
N PHE A 200 -1.76 2.08 -19.33
CA PHE A 200 -2.72 2.61 -20.30
C PHE A 200 -2.12 3.71 -21.19
N ASN A 201 -1.17 4.48 -20.68
CA ASN A 201 -0.50 5.53 -21.46
C ASN A 201 0.60 5.00 -22.41
N MET A 202 0.94 3.70 -22.36
CA MET A 202 1.94 3.10 -23.25
C MET A 202 1.35 2.35 -24.46
N VAL A 203 0.02 2.20 -24.54
CA VAL A 203 -0.64 1.50 -25.66
C VAL A 203 -1.20 2.48 -26.71
N GLU A 204 -1.17 3.79 -26.44
CA GLU A 204 -1.53 4.85 -27.39
C GLU A 204 -0.33 5.71 -27.82
N GLY A 205 0.86 5.11 -27.92
CA GLY A 205 2.07 5.73 -28.47
C GLY A 205 2.40 5.23 -29.88
#